data_AF-A0A3A8QFM8-F1
#
_entry.id   AF-A0A3A8QFM8-F1
#
_cell.length_a   1.000
_cell.length_b   1.000
_cell.length_c   1.000
_cell.angle_alpha   90.00
_cell.angle_beta   90.00
_cell.angle_gamma   90.00
#
_symmetry.space_group_name_H-M   'P 1'
#
loop_
_entity.id
_entity.type
_entity.pdbx_description
1 polymer ?
#
loop_
_entity_poly.entity_id
_entity_poly.type
_entity_poly.pdbx_seq_one_letter_code
_entity_poly.pdbx_strand_id
1 'polypeptide(L)'
;MKTHGWTALTVGVFLGGWGLATPPSAEACGRPFCTRKDSRVPLPPDATVPANVPALVVVPPAYEWVEEQSLRLRTADGLDVEARLLKGPDSSGVLVPADPLIPGTRYHLEGSVPCSDGHTGKPFTAMADFTAGPKAALPTATGVLQAGAEQHGVIRVWDSGASCSSEILGSQVMLGFTPAPELVPFLPWVHWKLEVDGQTWATAPHGAVDASGGAWPADGFRTMRDLLTVYTLCGNESPSLPPSAMGLAPGTHVATLRPVLEQSGTALPALEASFELTCLRMCGCADGGSWPVLDAGSDPDEDLAPKAKGCSQAGGGLSVLGVLAALRPWRRRTA
;
A
#
# COMPACT_ATOMS: atom_id res chain seq x y z
N MET A 1 -26.43 15.59 -72.15
CA MET A 1 -27.00 14.31 -71.68
C MET A 1 -27.18 14.41 -70.18
N LYS A 2 -28.42 14.21 -69.72
CA LYS A 2 -28.83 14.18 -68.32
C LYS A 2 -28.48 12.80 -67.73
N THR A 3 -27.90 12.76 -66.54
CA THR A 3 -27.91 11.56 -65.70
C THR A 3 -28.16 11.95 -64.25
N HIS A 4 -28.96 11.11 -63.61
CA HIS A 4 -29.76 11.36 -62.43
C HIS A 4 -28.98 11.28 -61.13
N GLY A 5 -29.45 12.05 -60.13
CA GLY A 5 -29.03 11.92 -58.74
C GLY A 5 -29.55 10.64 -58.09
N TRP A 6 -28.78 10.15 -57.13
CA TRP A 6 -29.18 9.17 -56.15
C TRP A 6 -29.06 9.80 -54.77
N THR A 7 -30.20 9.99 -54.12
CA THR A 7 -30.33 10.31 -52.70
C THR A 7 -30.13 9.01 -51.92
N ALA A 8 -28.97 8.86 -51.27
CA ALA A 8 -28.77 7.84 -50.26
C ALA A 8 -29.42 8.30 -48.95
N LEU A 9 -30.50 7.61 -48.56
CA LEU A 9 -31.12 7.71 -47.24
C LEU A 9 -30.24 6.95 -46.24
N THR A 10 -29.43 7.68 -45.49
CA THR A 10 -28.65 7.13 -44.37
C THR A 10 -29.60 6.86 -43.20
N VAL A 11 -30.04 5.62 -43.05
CA VAL A 11 -30.72 5.16 -41.83
C VAL A 11 -29.65 5.02 -40.74
N GLY A 12 -29.61 6.00 -39.84
CA GLY A 12 -28.77 5.96 -38.65
C GLY A 12 -29.30 4.88 -37.69
N VAL A 13 -28.64 3.73 -37.69
CA VAL A 13 -28.78 2.76 -36.60
C VAL A 13 -27.99 3.30 -35.42
N PHE A 14 -28.68 3.93 -34.47
CA PHE A 14 -28.13 4.14 -33.13
C PHE A 14 -28.05 2.77 -32.45
N LEU A 15 -26.88 2.14 -32.53
CA LEU A 15 -26.47 1.13 -31.56
C LEU A 15 -26.35 1.84 -30.23
N GLY A 16 -27.46 1.90 -29.49
CA GLY A 16 -27.48 2.29 -28.10
C GLY A 16 -26.57 1.33 -27.34
N GLY A 17 -25.35 1.78 -27.07
CA GLY A 17 -24.46 1.14 -26.12
C GLY A 17 -25.18 1.11 -24.79
N TRP A 18 -25.77 -0.05 -24.47
CA TRP A 18 -26.13 -0.37 -23.11
C TRP A 18 -24.82 -0.32 -22.34
N GLY A 19 -24.64 0.77 -21.58
CA GLY A 19 -23.65 0.83 -20.53
C GLY A 19 -23.84 -0.42 -19.71
N LEU A 20 -22.84 -1.31 -19.77
CA LEU A 20 -22.69 -2.37 -18.81
C LEU A 20 -22.58 -1.66 -17.48
N ALA A 21 -23.70 -1.56 -16.77
CA ALA A 21 -23.75 -1.14 -15.39
C ALA A 21 -22.79 -2.09 -14.68
N THR A 22 -21.64 -1.56 -14.31
CA THR A 22 -20.71 -2.26 -13.42
C THR A 22 -21.53 -2.69 -12.21
N PRO A 23 -21.42 -3.96 -11.78
CA PRO A 23 -22.17 -4.43 -10.63
C PRO A 23 -21.92 -3.48 -9.44
N PRO A 24 -22.94 -3.12 -8.66
CA PRO A 24 -22.86 -2.11 -7.60
C PRO A 24 -21.84 -2.45 -6.49
N SER A 25 -21.30 -3.67 -6.46
CA SER A 25 -20.20 -4.07 -5.59
C SER A 25 -18.83 -3.49 -5.98
N ALA A 26 -18.62 -3.07 -7.23
CA ALA A 26 -17.38 -2.44 -7.68
C ALA A 26 -17.24 -0.97 -7.24
N GLU A 27 -18.34 -0.33 -6.79
CA GLU A 27 -18.34 1.05 -6.29
C GLU A 27 -17.89 1.17 -4.82
N ALA A 28 -17.66 0.05 -4.12
CA ALA A 28 -17.21 0.05 -2.72
C ALA A 28 -15.69 0.22 -2.56
N CYS A 29 -14.91 0.06 -3.64
CA CYS A 29 -13.47 0.23 -3.61
C CYS A 29 -13.12 1.72 -3.77
N GLY A 30 -12.85 2.37 -2.64
CA GLY A 30 -12.47 3.78 -2.58
C GLY A 30 -10.97 4.01 -2.73
N ARG A 31 -10.62 5.24 -3.15
CA ARG A 31 -9.25 5.76 -2.99
C ARG A 31 -8.93 5.91 -1.51
N PRO A 32 -7.66 5.81 -1.10
CA PRO A 32 -7.30 6.05 0.29
C PRO A 32 -7.69 7.49 0.62
N PHE A 33 -8.33 7.68 1.76
CA PHE A 33 -8.45 9.02 2.32
C PHE A 33 -7.04 9.43 2.74
N CYS A 34 -6.61 10.63 2.37
CA CYS A 34 -5.41 11.18 2.97
C CYS A 34 -5.65 11.40 4.44
N THR A 35 -5.12 10.50 5.27
CA THR A 35 -5.15 10.71 6.70
C THR A 35 -3.85 11.34 7.15
N ARG A 36 -3.95 12.14 8.21
CA ARG A 36 -2.82 12.80 8.86
C ARG A 36 -1.70 11.82 9.26
N LYS A 37 -2.03 10.54 9.42
CA LYS A 37 -1.11 9.49 9.88
C LYS A 37 -0.21 8.94 8.78
N ASP A 38 -0.56 9.14 7.50
CA ASP A 38 0.11 8.47 6.38
C ASP A 38 1.31 9.25 5.85
N SER A 39 1.32 10.56 6.09
CA SER A 39 2.46 11.43 5.86
C SER A 39 3.37 11.40 7.09
N ARG A 40 4.65 11.07 6.93
CA ARG A 40 5.54 10.89 8.07
C ARG A 40 6.97 11.32 7.80
N VAL A 41 7.67 11.66 8.88
CA VAL A 41 9.12 11.68 8.93
C VAL A 41 9.55 10.39 9.62
N PRO A 42 10.14 9.41 8.90
CA PRO A 42 10.66 8.22 9.55
C PRO A 42 11.83 8.63 10.45
N LEU A 43 11.75 8.23 11.72
CA LEU A 43 12.79 8.47 12.72
C LEU A 43 13.16 7.16 13.42
N PRO A 44 14.39 7.06 13.97
CA PRO A 44 14.74 6.00 14.92
C PRO A 44 13.79 6.00 16.14
N PRO A 45 13.60 4.86 16.84
CA PRO A 45 12.66 4.76 17.95
C PRO A 45 12.87 5.76 19.09
N ASP A 46 14.11 6.19 19.31
CA ASP A 46 14.51 7.18 20.31
C ASP A 46 14.62 8.61 19.76
N ALA A 47 14.30 8.80 18.47
CA ALA A 47 14.48 10.04 17.72
C ALA A 47 15.91 10.61 17.80
N THR A 48 16.93 9.73 17.94
CA THR A 48 18.34 10.12 17.88
C THR A 48 18.89 9.88 16.49
N VAL A 49 19.17 10.94 15.75
CA VAL A 49 19.66 10.88 14.36
C VAL A 49 21.18 11.03 14.32
N PRO A 50 21.94 10.15 13.64
CA PRO A 50 23.38 10.33 13.51
C PRO A 50 23.73 11.71 12.93
N ALA A 51 24.69 12.40 13.55
CA ALA A 51 25.07 13.75 13.12
C ALA A 51 25.56 13.84 11.66
N ASN A 52 26.06 12.73 11.11
CA ASN A 52 26.49 12.60 9.72
C ASN A 52 25.48 11.83 8.84
N VAL A 53 24.19 11.89 9.17
CA VAL A 53 23.13 11.34 8.33
C VAL A 53 23.25 11.93 6.90
N PRO A 54 23.33 11.10 5.84
CA PRO A 54 23.53 11.64 4.49
C PRO A 54 22.34 12.44 3.96
N ALA A 55 21.12 12.05 4.36
CA ALA A 55 19.90 12.76 4.03
C ALA A 55 18.79 12.47 5.05
N LEU A 56 17.92 13.45 5.24
CA LEU A 56 16.66 13.33 5.95
C LEU A 56 15.53 13.20 4.93
N VAL A 57 14.44 12.51 5.29
CA VAL A 57 13.37 12.20 4.35
C VAL A 57 12.01 12.53 4.95
N VAL A 58 11.12 13.05 4.12
CA VAL A 58 9.67 13.15 4.37
C VAL A 58 8.97 12.23 3.39
N VAL A 59 8.13 11.33 3.92
CA VAL A 59 7.42 10.32 3.14
C VAL A 59 5.94 10.73 3.03
N PRO A 60 5.38 10.88 1.82
CA PRO A 60 3.99 11.27 1.64
C PRO A 60 3.05 10.06 1.89
N PRO A 61 1.73 10.29 1.95
CA PRO A 61 0.71 9.25 1.82
C PRO A 61 0.77 8.56 0.45
N ALA A 62 -0.03 7.51 0.28
CA ALA A 62 -0.22 6.89 -1.03
C ALA A 62 -0.73 7.89 -2.07
N TYR A 63 -0.23 7.80 -3.31
CA TYR A 63 -0.57 8.63 -4.48
C TYR A 63 -0.28 10.13 -4.37
N GLU A 64 0.30 10.56 -3.25
CA GLU A 64 0.67 11.95 -3.01
C GLU A 64 2.17 12.17 -3.19
N TRP A 65 2.60 13.43 -3.11
CA TRP A 65 4.00 13.80 -3.17
C TRP A 65 4.35 14.86 -2.13
N VAL A 66 5.62 14.96 -1.77
CA VAL A 66 6.10 16.08 -0.96
C VAL A 66 6.44 17.24 -1.88
N GLU A 67 5.98 18.44 -1.54
CA GLU A 67 6.39 19.65 -2.25
C GLU A 67 7.84 19.97 -1.89
N GLU A 68 8.78 19.79 -2.81
CA GLU A 68 10.21 19.94 -2.54
C GLU A 68 10.56 21.29 -1.89
N GLN A 69 9.97 22.38 -2.37
CA GLN A 69 10.22 23.73 -1.86
C GLN A 69 9.64 23.99 -0.47
N SER A 70 8.82 23.09 0.07
CA SER A 70 8.27 23.17 1.42
C SER A 70 9.14 22.50 2.48
N LEU A 71 10.14 21.71 2.07
CA LEU A 71 11.03 21.02 2.99
C LEU A 71 11.85 22.02 3.80
N ARG A 72 11.81 21.93 5.12
CA ARG A 72 12.60 22.77 6.01
C ARG A 72 13.20 21.93 7.12
N LEU A 73 14.48 22.18 7.41
CA LEU A 73 15.14 21.71 8.61
C LEU A 73 15.46 22.93 9.46
N ARG A 74 15.03 22.95 10.72
CA ARG A 74 15.25 24.06 11.65
C ARG A 74 15.91 23.60 12.94
N THR A 75 16.64 24.48 13.59
CA THR A 75 17.08 24.28 14.98
C THR A 75 15.91 24.50 15.95
N ALA A 76 16.10 24.13 17.22
CA ALA A 76 15.13 24.42 18.28
C ALA A 76 14.77 25.91 18.43
N ASP A 77 15.69 26.82 18.06
CA ASP A 77 15.47 28.27 18.07
C ASP A 77 14.72 28.77 16.83
N GLY A 78 14.34 27.87 15.92
CA GLY A 78 13.61 28.17 14.69
C GLY A 78 14.49 28.67 13.54
N LEU A 79 15.82 28.58 13.65
CA LEU A 79 16.73 28.98 12.57
C LEU A 79 16.76 27.89 11.49
N ASP A 80 16.57 28.28 10.22
CA ASP A 80 16.70 27.37 9.08
C ASP A 80 18.16 26.88 8.96
N VAL A 81 18.31 25.56 8.78
CA VAL A 81 19.57 24.88 8.51
C VAL A 81 19.75 24.79 7.00
N GLU A 82 20.93 25.17 6.51
CA GLU A 82 21.23 25.09 5.08
C GLU A 82 21.23 23.63 4.60
N ALA A 83 20.46 23.37 3.54
CA ALA A 83 20.32 22.04 2.97
C ALA A 83 19.93 22.10 1.49
N ARG A 84 20.32 21.08 0.74
CA ARG A 84 19.85 20.85 -0.63
C ARG A 84 18.58 20.01 -0.60
N LEU A 85 17.58 20.44 -1.36
CA LEU A 85 16.26 19.80 -1.44
C LEU A 85 16.17 18.99 -2.74
N LEU A 86 15.67 17.76 -2.65
CA LEU A 86 15.60 16.83 -3.77
C LEU A 86 14.27 16.08 -3.76
N LYS A 87 13.84 15.66 -4.96
CA LYS A 87 12.82 14.61 -5.10
C LYS A 87 13.45 13.25 -4.81
N GLY A 88 12.88 12.51 -3.88
CA GLY A 88 13.23 11.13 -3.60
C GLY A 88 12.35 10.12 -4.35
N PRO A 89 12.62 8.82 -4.18
CA PRO A 89 11.77 7.74 -4.68
C PRO A 89 10.41 7.75 -3.98
N ASP A 90 9.42 7.10 -4.60
CA ASP A 90 8.04 7.03 -4.10
C ASP A 90 7.46 8.40 -3.70
N SER A 91 7.85 9.43 -4.46
CA SER A 91 7.44 10.82 -4.28
C SER A 91 7.81 11.45 -2.93
N SER A 92 8.79 10.86 -2.23
CA SER A 92 9.37 11.42 -1.01
C SER A 92 10.09 12.74 -1.25
N GLY A 93 10.17 13.56 -0.21
CA GLY A 93 11.00 14.74 -0.16
C GLY A 93 12.30 14.43 0.57
N VAL A 94 13.45 14.75 -0.04
CA VAL A 94 14.77 14.44 0.52
C VAL A 94 15.51 15.75 0.81
N LEU A 95 16.01 15.88 2.03
CA LEU A 95 16.77 17.03 2.51
C LEU A 95 18.19 16.60 2.86
N VAL A 96 19.18 17.17 2.18
CA VAL A 96 20.62 16.88 2.37
C VAL A 96 21.24 18.06 3.11
N PRO A 97 21.57 17.96 4.41
CA PRO A 97 22.25 19.03 5.13
C PRO A 97 23.56 19.43 4.43
N ALA A 98 23.82 20.74 4.32
CA ALA A 98 25.06 21.22 3.71
C ALA A 98 26.30 20.87 4.55
N ASP A 99 26.12 20.81 5.87
CA ASP A 99 27.10 20.38 6.86
C ASP A 99 26.52 19.29 7.77
N PRO A 100 27.37 18.45 8.40
CA PRO A 100 26.91 17.53 9.44
C PRO A 100 26.17 18.26 10.56
N LEU A 101 25.11 17.64 11.07
CA LEU A 101 24.34 18.14 12.20
C LEU A 101 25.21 18.24 13.46
N ILE A 102 24.86 19.15 14.35
CA ILE A 102 25.61 19.40 15.59
C ILE A 102 25.13 18.40 16.66
N PRO A 103 25.98 17.50 17.18
CA PRO A 103 25.57 16.54 18.21
C PRO A 103 25.00 17.23 19.46
N GLY A 104 23.94 16.67 20.02
CA GLY A 104 23.19 17.20 21.16
C GLY A 104 22.17 18.28 20.80
N THR A 105 22.20 18.82 19.58
CA THR A 105 21.24 19.84 19.14
C THR A 105 19.92 19.19 18.73
N ARG A 106 18.81 19.83 19.12
CA ARG A 106 17.47 19.47 18.68
C ARG A 106 17.14 20.16 17.36
N TYR A 107 16.51 19.40 16.48
CA TYR A 107 16.11 19.85 15.16
C TYR A 107 14.63 19.53 14.91
N HIS A 108 14.01 20.34 14.06
CA HIS A 108 12.66 20.18 13.56
C HIS A 108 12.71 19.98 12.05
N LEU A 109 12.18 18.87 11.54
CA LEU A 109 12.01 18.63 10.11
C LEU A 109 10.54 18.77 9.75
N GLU A 110 10.24 19.53 8.69
CA GLU A 110 8.88 19.67 8.15
C GLU A 110 8.85 19.60 6.62
N GLY A 111 7.70 19.19 6.07
CA GLY A 111 7.41 19.18 4.64
C GLY A 111 5.90 19.15 4.36
N SER A 112 5.47 19.96 3.39
CA SER A 112 4.09 20.05 2.89
C SER A 112 3.79 18.90 1.93
N VAL A 113 2.63 18.30 2.13
CA VAL A 113 2.00 17.32 1.25
C VAL A 113 0.70 17.96 0.78
N PRO A 114 0.46 18.05 -0.54
CA PRO A 114 -0.70 18.73 -1.12
C PRO A 114 -1.98 17.89 -0.99
N CYS A 115 -2.13 17.18 0.14
CA CYS A 115 -3.36 16.52 0.46
C CYS A 115 -4.14 17.29 1.51
N SER A 116 -5.41 17.54 1.19
CA SER A 116 -6.40 18.11 2.10
C SER A 116 -7.06 16.97 2.85
N ASP A 117 -7.28 17.15 4.15
CA ASP A 117 -8.09 16.25 5.00
C ASP A 117 -9.58 16.18 4.60
N GLY A 118 -9.95 16.79 3.46
CA GLY A 118 -11.32 16.86 2.94
C GLY A 118 -12.21 17.84 3.70
N HIS A 119 -11.78 18.36 4.85
CA HIS A 119 -12.59 19.18 5.75
C HIS A 119 -12.15 20.65 5.75
N THR A 120 -10.84 20.89 5.71
CA THR A 120 -10.27 22.25 5.87
C THR A 120 -9.73 22.83 4.57
N GLY A 121 -9.47 22.01 3.55
CA GLY A 121 -8.87 22.46 2.30
C GLY A 121 -7.40 22.88 2.42
N LYS A 122 -6.78 22.72 3.61
CA LYS A 122 -5.39 23.12 3.84
C LYS A 122 -4.45 21.95 3.56
N PRO A 123 -3.30 22.19 2.92
CA PRO A 123 -2.29 21.16 2.75
C PRO A 123 -1.81 20.66 4.11
N PHE A 124 -1.53 19.37 4.19
CA PHE A 124 -0.99 18.75 5.38
C PHE A 124 0.53 18.98 5.46
N THR A 125 1.04 19.25 6.66
CA THR A 125 2.49 19.34 6.90
C THR A 125 2.93 18.15 7.74
N ALA A 126 3.74 17.27 7.15
CA ALA A 126 4.47 16.25 7.88
C ALA A 126 5.58 16.94 8.68
N MET A 127 5.70 16.60 9.95
CA MET A 127 6.70 17.21 10.83
C MET A 127 7.18 16.23 11.88
N ALA A 128 8.43 16.37 12.31
CA ALA A 128 8.96 15.67 13.48
C ALA A 128 10.14 16.41 14.11
N ASP A 129 10.25 16.28 15.42
CA ASP A 129 11.40 16.73 16.19
C ASP A 129 12.35 15.55 16.44
N PHE A 130 13.65 15.81 16.40
CA PHE A 130 14.67 14.82 16.72
C PHE A 130 15.91 15.48 17.36
N THR A 131 16.76 14.67 17.97
CA THR A 131 18.06 15.14 18.50
C THR A 131 19.18 14.54 17.65
N ALA A 132 20.12 15.37 17.22
CA ALA A 132 21.32 14.85 16.56
C ALA A 132 22.20 14.13 17.60
N GLY A 133 22.45 12.84 17.38
CA GLY A 133 23.38 12.03 18.15
C GLY A 133 24.83 12.25 17.74
N PRO A 134 25.76 11.43 18.25
CA PRO A 134 27.12 11.39 17.73
C PRO A 134 27.14 10.96 16.24
N LYS A 135 28.27 11.19 15.57
CA LYS A 135 28.49 10.64 14.24
C LYS A 135 28.56 9.11 14.32
N ALA A 136 27.94 8.42 13.37
CA ALA A 136 28.00 6.97 13.23
C ALA A 136 28.77 6.60 11.95
N ALA A 137 29.44 5.45 11.93
CA ALA A 137 30.02 4.95 10.68
C ALA A 137 28.89 4.70 9.67
N LEU A 138 29.12 5.04 8.40
CA LEU A 138 28.16 4.67 7.35
C LEU A 138 28.12 3.14 7.22
N PRO A 139 26.94 2.54 7.01
CA PRO A 139 26.80 1.11 6.91
C PRO A 139 27.53 0.60 5.66
N THR A 140 28.27 -0.49 5.84
CA THR A 140 28.96 -1.24 4.79
C THR A 140 28.34 -2.61 4.54
N ALA A 141 27.55 -3.11 5.49
CA ALA A 141 26.77 -4.32 5.41
C ALA A 141 25.27 -4.03 5.51
N THR A 142 24.48 -4.83 4.80
CA THR A 142 23.01 -4.75 4.85
C THR A 142 22.43 -5.60 5.97
N GLY A 143 22.91 -6.84 6.10
CA GLY A 143 22.36 -7.83 7.03
C GLY A 143 22.35 -9.22 6.43
N VAL A 144 21.36 -10.02 6.81
CA VAL A 144 21.16 -11.39 6.35
C VAL A 144 19.70 -11.55 5.88
N LEU A 145 19.51 -12.23 4.76
CA LEU A 145 18.19 -12.59 4.23
C LEU A 145 18.08 -14.12 4.19
N GLN A 146 16.97 -14.66 4.67
CA GLN A 146 16.72 -16.10 4.72
C GLN A 146 15.28 -16.40 4.28
N ALA A 147 15.09 -17.46 3.51
CA ALA A 147 13.75 -17.95 3.20
C ALA A 147 13.18 -18.74 4.37
N GLY A 148 11.96 -18.43 4.79
CA GLY A 148 11.19 -19.24 5.72
C GLY A 148 10.66 -20.52 5.07
N ALA A 149 9.90 -21.30 5.84
CA ALA A 149 9.17 -22.45 5.29
C ALA A 149 8.02 -21.99 4.39
N GLU A 150 7.77 -22.75 3.32
CA GLU A 150 6.57 -22.57 2.51
C GLU A 150 5.31 -22.82 3.35
N GLN A 151 4.31 -21.97 3.16
CA GLN A 151 3.00 -22.08 3.79
C GLN A 151 1.90 -22.08 2.72
N HIS A 152 1.04 -23.09 2.73
CA HIS A 152 -0.15 -23.16 1.90
C HIS A 152 -1.35 -22.56 2.62
N GLY A 153 -2.20 -21.84 1.90
CA GLY A 153 -3.41 -21.29 2.49
C GLY A 153 -4.05 -20.22 1.62
N VAL A 154 -4.93 -19.45 2.26
CA VAL A 154 -5.56 -18.30 1.64
C VAL A 154 -4.61 -17.12 1.72
N ILE A 155 -4.28 -16.56 0.55
CA ILE A 155 -3.46 -15.37 0.39
C ILE A 155 -4.38 -14.20 0.09
N ARG A 156 -4.16 -13.10 0.80
CA ARG A 156 -4.81 -11.83 0.51
C ARG A 156 -4.06 -11.13 -0.63
N VAL A 157 -4.76 -10.90 -1.73
CA VAL A 157 -4.23 -10.24 -2.92
C VAL A 157 -4.98 -8.94 -3.14
N TRP A 158 -4.27 -7.81 -3.13
CA TRP A 158 -4.87 -6.50 -3.40
C TRP A 158 -5.28 -6.37 -4.87
N ASP A 159 -6.48 -5.88 -5.11
CA ASP A 159 -6.96 -5.62 -6.46
C ASP A 159 -6.59 -4.21 -6.94
N SER A 160 -6.82 -3.94 -8.22
CA SER A 160 -6.50 -2.65 -8.84
C SER A 160 -7.25 -1.44 -8.25
N GLY A 161 -8.23 -1.68 -7.36
CA GLY A 161 -9.00 -0.66 -6.64
C GLY A 161 -8.37 -0.20 -5.32
N ALA A 162 -7.21 -0.75 -4.96
CA ALA A 162 -6.33 -0.35 -3.85
C ALA A 162 -6.90 -0.49 -2.42
N SER A 163 -8.21 -0.37 -2.23
CA SER A 163 -8.89 -0.62 -0.94
C SER A 163 -9.51 -2.02 -0.85
N CYS A 164 -9.59 -2.73 -1.97
CA CYS A 164 -10.20 -4.04 -2.04
C CYS A 164 -9.14 -5.12 -2.25
N SER A 165 -9.42 -6.28 -1.68
CA SER A 165 -8.54 -7.44 -1.75
C SER A 165 -9.37 -8.69 -1.95
N SER A 166 -8.85 -9.62 -2.73
CA SER A 166 -9.39 -10.95 -2.88
C SER A 166 -8.62 -11.95 -2.02
N GLU A 167 -9.33 -12.95 -1.52
CA GLU A 167 -8.75 -14.10 -0.86
C GLU A 167 -8.61 -15.23 -1.87
N ILE A 168 -7.38 -15.63 -2.17
CA ILE A 168 -7.06 -16.61 -3.21
C ILE A 168 -6.21 -17.71 -2.61
N LEU A 169 -6.56 -18.97 -2.89
CA LEU A 169 -5.74 -20.10 -2.46
C LEU A 169 -4.37 -20.05 -3.14
N GLY A 170 -3.31 -20.25 -2.39
CA GLY A 170 -1.97 -20.39 -2.95
C GLY A 170 -0.95 -20.88 -1.94
N SER A 171 0.32 -20.59 -2.22
CA SER A 171 1.39 -20.77 -1.26
C SER A 171 2.28 -19.54 -1.19
N GLN A 172 2.85 -19.32 -0.01
CA GLN A 172 3.69 -18.16 0.27
C GLN A 172 4.93 -18.56 1.08
N VAL A 173 5.99 -17.78 0.92
CA VAL A 173 7.19 -17.83 1.74
C VAL A 173 7.42 -16.45 2.32
N MET A 174 7.62 -16.38 3.63
CA MET A 174 8.07 -15.17 4.30
C MET A 174 9.60 -15.15 4.34
N LEU A 175 10.19 -14.08 3.85
CA LEU A 175 11.63 -13.84 3.87
C LEU A 175 12.00 -13.18 5.22
N GLY A 176 12.79 -13.87 6.02
CA GLY A 176 13.37 -13.32 7.25
C GLY A 176 14.54 -12.40 6.92
N PHE A 177 14.43 -11.14 7.28
CA PHE A 177 15.54 -10.18 7.20
C PHE A 177 16.07 -9.87 8.61
N THR A 178 17.38 -9.86 8.78
CA THR A 178 18.04 -9.39 10.00
C THR A 178 19.02 -8.28 9.63
N PRO A 179 18.74 -7.01 9.95
CA PRO A 179 19.61 -5.89 9.62
C PRO A 179 20.99 -6.04 10.25
N ALA A 180 22.03 -5.59 9.55
CA ALA A 180 23.33 -5.39 10.17
C ALA A 180 23.21 -4.31 11.27
N PRO A 181 23.87 -4.46 12.44
CA PRO A 181 23.76 -3.48 13.52
C PRO A 181 24.14 -2.05 13.12
N GLU A 182 25.11 -1.91 12.20
CA GLU A 182 25.53 -0.62 11.64
C GLU A 182 24.49 0.04 10.72
N LEU A 183 23.58 -0.74 10.13
CA LEU A 183 22.48 -0.23 9.30
C LEU A 183 21.31 0.28 10.15
N VAL A 184 21.10 -0.30 11.35
CA VAL A 184 19.93 -0.01 12.19
C VAL A 184 19.67 1.48 12.42
N PRO A 185 20.67 2.31 12.78
CA PRO A 185 20.45 3.75 12.96
C PRO A 185 20.00 4.47 11.69
N PHE A 186 20.26 3.88 10.52
CA PHE A 186 19.99 4.47 9.19
C PHE A 186 18.74 3.93 8.49
N LEU A 187 18.12 2.86 9.01
CA LEU A 187 16.90 2.26 8.45
C LEU A 187 15.78 3.27 8.13
N PRO A 188 15.55 4.34 8.92
CA PRO A 188 14.55 5.35 8.60
C PRO A 188 14.75 6.03 7.24
N TRP A 189 15.97 6.06 6.71
CA TRP A 189 16.32 6.71 5.43
C TRP A 189 16.70 5.70 4.34
N VAL A 190 16.39 4.42 4.55
CA VAL A 190 16.57 3.35 3.56
C VAL A 190 15.23 3.06 2.91
N HIS A 191 15.17 3.14 1.58
CA HIS A 191 14.11 2.53 0.79
C HIS A 191 14.57 1.19 0.23
N TRP A 192 13.61 0.34 -0.12
CA TRP A 192 13.86 -1.06 -0.44
C TRP A 192 13.26 -1.44 -1.77
N LYS A 193 13.96 -2.35 -2.47
CA LYS A 193 13.45 -3.05 -3.63
C LYS A 193 13.69 -4.54 -3.45
N LEU A 194 12.64 -5.34 -3.55
CA LEU A 194 12.75 -6.79 -3.69
C LEU A 194 12.61 -7.15 -5.16
N GLU A 195 13.59 -7.88 -5.68
CA GLU A 195 13.53 -8.52 -6.98
C GLU A 195 13.37 -10.03 -6.81
N VAL A 196 12.61 -10.69 -7.68
CA VAL A 196 12.56 -12.15 -7.77
C VAL A 196 12.86 -12.53 -9.21
N ASP A 197 13.85 -13.41 -9.42
CA ASP A 197 14.33 -13.82 -10.74
C ASP A 197 14.67 -12.64 -11.67
N GLY A 198 15.21 -11.57 -11.08
CA GLY A 198 15.57 -10.33 -11.78
C GLY A 198 14.40 -9.40 -12.12
N GLN A 199 13.16 -9.74 -11.76
CA GLN A 199 11.99 -8.87 -11.92
C GLN A 199 11.63 -8.18 -10.61
N THR A 200 11.13 -6.95 -10.67
CA THR A 200 10.72 -6.23 -9.46
C THR A 200 9.48 -6.90 -8.88
N TRP A 201 9.60 -7.44 -7.67
CA TRP A 201 8.49 -8.02 -6.93
C TRP A 201 7.73 -6.94 -6.16
N ALA A 202 8.44 -6.20 -5.31
CA ALA A 202 7.89 -5.16 -4.44
C ALA A 202 8.92 -4.04 -4.21
N THR A 203 8.44 -2.85 -3.91
CA THR A 203 9.25 -1.75 -3.36
C THR A 203 8.69 -1.38 -1.99
N ALA A 204 9.51 -0.78 -1.13
CA ALA A 204 9.03 -0.20 0.12
C ALA A 204 9.66 1.17 0.35
N PRO A 205 8.88 2.15 0.83
CA PRO A 205 9.36 3.51 1.04
C PRO A 205 10.34 3.56 2.23
N HIS A 206 10.91 4.75 2.46
CA HIS A 206 11.82 4.97 3.58
C HIS A 206 11.21 4.62 4.93
N GLY A 207 12.01 3.96 5.77
CA GLY A 207 11.62 3.54 7.11
C GLY A 207 10.52 2.47 7.14
N ALA A 208 10.29 1.75 6.04
CA ALA A 208 9.34 0.64 6.01
C ALA A 208 9.84 -0.64 6.70
N VAL A 209 11.15 -0.73 7.00
CA VAL A 209 11.77 -1.85 7.71
C VAL A 209 12.26 -1.38 9.07
N ASP A 210 11.89 -2.09 10.12
CA ASP A 210 12.28 -1.76 11.50
C ASP A 210 13.58 -2.45 11.93
N ALA A 211 14.04 -2.13 13.14
CA ALA A 211 15.29 -2.66 13.70
C ALA A 211 15.27 -4.19 13.92
N SER A 212 14.10 -4.82 13.96
CA SER A 212 13.95 -6.28 14.04
C SER A 212 13.98 -6.94 12.66
N GLY A 213 14.00 -6.15 11.59
CA GLY A 213 13.91 -6.60 10.20
C GLY A 213 12.48 -6.84 9.72
N GLY A 214 11.48 -6.49 10.54
CA GLY A 214 10.07 -6.52 10.14
C GLY A 214 9.79 -5.43 9.11
N ALA A 215 9.11 -5.80 8.02
CA ALA A 215 8.65 -4.86 7.02
C ALA A 215 7.17 -4.53 7.24
N TRP A 216 6.77 -3.30 6.91
CA TRP A 216 5.37 -2.91 6.94
C TRP A 216 4.58 -3.72 5.88
N PRO A 217 3.39 -4.20 6.23
CA PRO A 217 2.56 -4.91 5.29
C PRO A 217 2.06 -3.97 4.18
N ALA A 218 1.79 -4.55 3.02
CA ALA A 218 1.17 -3.89 1.90
C ALA A 218 -0.23 -3.42 2.28
N ASP A 219 -0.51 -2.17 1.91
CA ASP A 219 -1.78 -1.50 2.18
C ASP A 219 -2.70 -1.46 0.94
N GLY A 220 -2.26 -2.01 -0.19
CA GLY A 220 -2.96 -1.97 -1.47
C GLY A 220 -2.89 -0.61 -2.18
N PHE A 221 -2.49 0.45 -1.47
CA PHE A 221 -2.45 1.81 -1.99
C PHE A 221 -1.05 2.19 -2.48
N ARG A 222 -0.04 2.00 -1.64
CA ARG A 222 1.37 2.26 -1.97
C ARG A 222 1.99 1.07 -2.64
N THR A 223 1.66 -0.11 -2.13
CA THR A 223 2.28 -1.38 -2.51
C THR A 223 1.19 -2.44 -2.55
N MET A 224 1.20 -3.25 -3.61
CA MET A 224 0.23 -4.33 -3.82
C MET A 224 0.72 -5.67 -3.26
N ARG A 225 2.03 -5.78 -3.00
CA ARG A 225 2.72 -6.96 -2.47
C ARG A 225 3.54 -6.54 -1.27
N ASP A 226 3.56 -7.37 -0.24
CA ASP A 226 4.46 -7.16 0.89
C ASP A 226 5.92 -7.23 0.43
N LEU A 227 6.79 -6.42 1.04
CA LEU A 227 8.20 -6.42 0.70
C LEU A 227 8.87 -7.79 0.96
N LEU A 228 8.50 -8.46 2.04
CA LEU A 228 9.16 -9.69 2.51
C LEU A 228 8.26 -10.94 2.40
N THR A 229 7.15 -10.86 1.67
CA THR A 229 6.30 -12.02 1.38
C THR A 229 6.26 -12.25 -0.12
N VAL A 230 6.67 -13.43 -0.55
CA VAL A 230 6.57 -13.89 -1.94
C VAL A 230 5.56 -15.02 -2.03
N TYR A 231 4.79 -15.08 -3.11
CA TYR A 231 3.73 -16.06 -3.24
C TYR A 231 3.47 -16.52 -4.66
N THR A 232 2.85 -17.69 -4.78
CA THR A 232 2.23 -18.23 -5.99
C THR A 232 0.73 -18.42 -5.73
N LEU A 233 -0.09 -18.24 -6.77
CA LEU A 233 -1.53 -18.44 -6.69
C LEU A 233 -1.88 -19.81 -7.30
N CYS A 234 -2.69 -20.60 -6.59
CA CYS A 234 -3.04 -21.96 -6.99
C CYS A 234 -4.48 -22.01 -7.48
N GLY A 235 -4.66 -21.87 -8.79
CA GLY A 235 -5.96 -21.95 -9.44
C GLY A 235 -6.02 -21.17 -10.74
N ASN A 236 -7.23 -21.01 -11.28
CA ASN A 236 -7.45 -20.08 -12.38
C ASN A 236 -7.42 -18.66 -11.81
N GLU A 237 -6.29 -17.98 -11.96
CA GLU A 237 -6.17 -16.56 -11.64
C GLU A 237 -7.27 -15.78 -12.36
N SER A 238 -7.90 -14.84 -11.67
CA SER A 238 -8.88 -13.98 -12.34
C SER A 238 -8.15 -13.17 -13.41
N PRO A 239 -8.65 -13.14 -14.67
CA PRO A 239 -8.06 -12.31 -15.72
C PRO A 239 -8.11 -10.81 -15.40
N SER A 240 -8.79 -10.40 -14.32
CA SER A 240 -8.88 -9.02 -13.85
C SER A 240 -7.77 -8.61 -12.86
N LEU A 241 -6.89 -9.52 -12.42
CA LEU A 241 -5.81 -9.15 -11.50
C LEU A 241 -4.77 -8.28 -12.22
N PRO A 242 -4.34 -7.15 -11.62
CA PRO A 242 -3.28 -6.35 -12.20
C PRO A 242 -1.95 -7.10 -12.15
N PRO A 243 -1.00 -6.81 -13.06
CA PRO A 243 0.31 -7.47 -13.07
C PRO A 243 1.09 -7.35 -11.75
N SER A 244 0.88 -6.26 -11.01
CA SER A 244 1.47 -6.01 -9.69
C SER A 244 0.90 -6.89 -8.58
N ALA A 245 -0.19 -7.62 -8.82
CA ALA A 245 -0.86 -8.49 -7.88
C ALA A 245 -0.75 -9.99 -8.26
N MET A 246 -0.26 -10.30 -9.46
CA MET A 246 -0.04 -11.69 -9.89
C MET A 246 0.99 -12.39 -8.98
N GLY A 247 0.86 -13.71 -8.80
CA GLY A 247 1.88 -14.50 -8.11
C GLY A 247 3.09 -14.81 -8.99
N LEU A 248 4.06 -15.50 -8.41
CA LEU A 248 5.12 -16.20 -9.14
C LEU A 248 4.55 -17.52 -9.71
N ALA A 249 5.15 -18.03 -10.79
CA ALA A 249 4.87 -19.40 -11.23
C ALA A 249 5.42 -20.41 -10.20
N PRO A 250 4.81 -21.59 -10.00
CA PRO A 250 5.39 -22.60 -9.13
C PRO A 250 6.80 -23.03 -9.59
N GLY A 251 7.72 -23.20 -8.65
CA GLY A 251 9.11 -23.60 -8.91
C GLY A 251 10.10 -23.06 -7.88
N THR A 252 11.38 -23.15 -8.22
CA THR A 252 12.49 -22.58 -7.44
C THR A 252 12.80 -21.17 -7.94
N HIS A 253 12.98 -20.25 -7.01
CA HIS A 253 13.21 -18.83 -7.30
C HIS A 253 14.37 -18.29 -6.48
N VAL A 254 14.89 -17.13 -6.90
CA VAL A 254 15.86 -16.35 -6.13
C VAL A 254 15.30 -14.96 -5.87
N ALA A 255 15.17 -14.62 -4.60
CA ALA A 255 14.86 -13.28 -4.13
C ALA A 255 16.15 -12.49 -3.91
N THR A 256 16.20 -11.25 -4.40
CA THR A 256 17.29 -10.29 -4.19
C THR A 256 16.74 -9.02 -3.53
N LEU A 257 17.07 -8.81 -2.26
CA LEU A 257 16.70 -7.60 -1.51
C LEU A 257 17.78 -6.53 -1.65
N ARG A 258 17.39 -5.34 -2.14
CA ARG A 258 18.27 -4.20 -2.38
C ARG A 258 17.87 -3.02 -1.48
N PRO A 259 18.66 -2.70 -0.44
CA PRO A 259 18.54 -1.43 0.25
C PRO A 259 19.17 -0.30 -0.54
N VAL A 260 18.64 0.90 -0.39
CA VAL A 260 19.29 2.13 -0.86
C VAL A 260 19.23 3.17 0.25
N LEU A 261 20.41 3.53 0.79
CA LEU A 261 20.55 4.65 1.72
C LEU A 261 20.74 5.95 0.93
N GLU A 262 19.75 6.83 1.02
CA GLU A 262 19.73 8.09 0.26
C GLU A 262 21.01 8.90 0.42
N GLN A 263 21.56 9.36 -0.70
CA GLN A 263 22.68 10.32 -0.74
C GLN A 263 23.96 9.87 -0.01
N SER A 264 24.06 8.61 0.40
CA SER A 264 25.27 8.04 1.01
C SER A 264 26.45 7.93 0.04
N GLY A 265 26.19 7.98 -1.27
CA GLY A 265 27.18 7.78 -2.34
C GLY A 265 27.76 6.36 -2.42
N THR A 266 27.38 5.48 -1.50
CA THR A 266 27.89 4.11 -1.40
C THR A 266 26.72 3.14 -1.54
N ALA A 267 26.80 2.26 -2.53
CA ALA A 267 25.80 1.22 -2.68
C ALA A 267 25.94 0.19 -1.55
N LEU A 268 24.84 -0.08 -0.86
CA LEU A 268 24.78 -1.15 0.13
C LEU A 268 24.72 -2.52 -0.58
N PRO A 269 25.37 -3.57 -0.05
CA PRO A 269 25.35 -4.89 -0.65
C PRO A 269 23.92 -5.45 -0.75
N ALA A 270 23.55 -6.02 -1.90
CA ALA A 270 22.30 -6.76 -2.03
C ALA A 270 22.37 -8.09 -1.26
N LEU A 271 21.22 -8.57 -0.81
CA LEU A 271 21.08 -9.86 -0.14
C LEU A 271 20.27 -10.81 -1.01
N GLU A 272 20.64 -12.09 -1.02
CA GLU A 272 19.95 -13.11 -1.81
C GLU A 272 19.45 -14.26 -0.93
N ALA A 273 18.28 -14.78 -1.27
CA ALA A 273 17.72 -15.98 -0.67
C ALA A 273 17.00 -16.82 -1.74
N SER A 274 17.31 -18.11 -1.79
CA SER A 274 16.59 -19.06 -2.64
C SER A 274 15.40 -19.65 -1.89
N PHE A 275 14.30 -19.87 -2.60
CA PHE A 275 13.08 -20.46 -2.04
C PHE A 275 12.35 -21.29 -3.10
N GLU A 276 11.41 -22.11 -2.66
CA GLU A 276 10.55 -22.91 -3.53
C GLU A 276 9.09 -22.57 -3.22
N LEU A 277 8.28 -22.47 -4.28
CA LEU A 277 6.83 -22.33 -4.21
C LEU A 277 6.18 -23.47 -4.99
N THR A 278 5.27 -24.16 -4.35
CA THR A 278 4.53 -25.29 -4.88
C THR A 278 3.04 -25.02 -4.82
N CYS A 279 2.34 -25.39 -5.89
CA CYS A 279 0.90 -25.52 -5.82
C CYS A 279 0.52 -26.96 -5.54
N LEU A 280 -0.20 -27.16 -4.44
CA LEU A 280 -0.92 -28.41 -4.24
C LEU A 280 -1.90 -28.55 -5.41
N ARG A 281 -1.65 -29.52 -6.29
CA ARG A 281 -2.67 -29.95 -7.23
C ARG A 281 -3.88 -30.32 -6.39
N MET A 282 -4.95 -29.54 -6.52
CA MET A 282 -6.26 -29.97 -6.07
C MET A 282 -6.70 -31.14 -6.96
N CYS A 283 -6.10 -32.31 -6.75
CA CYS A 283 -6.52 -33.58 -7.30
C CYS A 283 -7.86 -33.93 -6.65
N GLY A 284 -8.97 -33.37 -7.15
CA GLY A 284 -10.29 -33.64 -6.55
C GLY A 284 -11.52 -33.05 -7.23
N CYS A 285 -11.40 -32.13 -8.20
CA CYS A 285 -12.58 -31.51 -8.81
C CYS A 285 -13.22 -32.28 -9.99
N ALA A 286 -13.04 -33.61 -10.04
CA ALA A 286 -13.94 -34.45 -10.84
C ALA A 286 -15.15 -34.94 -10.02
N ASP A 287 -15.05 -34.97 -8.69
CA ASP A 287 -16.01 -35.71 -7.85
C ASP A 287 -16.75 -34.82 -6.84
N GLY A 288 -17.13 -33.58 -7.19
CA GLY A 288 -18.17 -32.81 -6.46
C GLY A 288 -18.06 -32.71 -4.92
N GLY A 289 -16.87 -32.90 -4.36
CA GLY A 289 -16.65 -32.97 -2.91
C GLY A 289 -16.56 -31.59 -2.33
N SER A 290 -17.51 -31.26 -1.44
CA SER A 290 -17.48 -30.07 -0.59
C SER A 290 -16.10 -29.88 0.06
N TRP A 291 -15.55 -28.67 -0.02
CA TRP A 291 -14.34 -28.25 0.68
C TRP A 291 -14.33 -28.75 2.13
N PRO A 292 -13.21 -29.29 2.64
CA PRO A 292 -13.09 -29.58 4.06
C PRO A 292 -13.21 -28.24 4.79
N VAL A 293 -14.31 -28.07 5.50
CA VAL A 293 -14.46 -27.02 6.50
C VAL A 293 -13.30 -27.21 7.47
N LEU A 294 -12.39 -26.25 7.54
CA LEU A 294 -11.40 -26.19 8.60
C LEU A 294 -12.18 -26.16 9.92
N ASP A 295 -12.11 -27.25 10.68
CA ASP A 295 -12.71 -27.38 12.00
C ASP A 295 -12.19 -26.24 12.87
N ALA A 296 -13.01 -25.20 13.04
CA ALA A 296 -12.84 -24.24 14.12
C ALA A 296 -13.00 -25.04 15.41
N GLY A 297 -11.93 -25.12 16.20
CA GLY A 297 -11.86 -25.91 17.43
C GLY A 297 -13.14 -25.79 18.26
N SER A 298 -13.73 -26.94 18.55
CA SER A 298 -14.88 -27.07 19.42
C SER A 298 -14.45 -26.84 20.86
N ASP A 299 -14.86 -25.69 21.42
CA ASP A 299 -14.99 -25.51 22.87
C ASP A 299 -16.07 -26.48 23.40
N PRO A 300 -15.84 -27.21 24.51
CA PRO A 300 -16.91 -27.92 25.20
C PRO A 300 -17.60 -26.99 26.21
N ASP A 301 -18.93 -27.17 26.32
CA ASP A 301 -19.86 -26.63 27.34
C ASP A 301 -20.38 -25.18 27.12
N GLU A 302 -21.63 -25.01 26.67
CA GLU A 302 -22.85 -25.15 27.50
C GLU A 302 -24.14 -25.06 26.66
N ASP A 303 -25.15 -25.76 27.16
CA ASP A 303 -26.53 -25.92 26.69
C ASP A 303 -27.25 -24.63 26.27
N LEU A 304 -27.76 -24.54 25.03
CA LEU A 304 -29.09 -23.99 24.70
C LEU A 304 -29.56 -24.46 23.30
N ALA A 305 -30.74 -25.10 23.24
CA ALA A 305 -31.45 -25.54 22.02
C ALA A 305 -32.29 -24.39 21.36
N PRO A 306 -33.02 -24.60 20.24
CA PRO A 306 -32.62 -25.14 18.94
C PRO A 306 -32.97 -24.21 17.74
N LYS A 307 -32.21 -24.36 16.65
CA LYS A 307 -32.57 -24.14 15.21
C LYS A 307 -33.43 -22.93 14.81
N ALA A 308 -32.84 -22.05 14.00
CA ALA A 308 -33.54 -21.42 12.87
C ALA A 308 -32.65 -21.34 11.62
N LYS A 309 -33.29 -21.66 10.49
CA LYS A 309 -32.80 -21.82 9.12
C LYS A 309 -32.10 -20.56 8.58
N GLY A 310 -31.16 -20.80 7.67
CA GLY A 310 -30.39 -19.77 6.99
C GLY A 310 -31.20 -18.75 6.19
N CYS A 311 -30.56 -17.60 5.97
CA CYS A 311 -31.05 -16.56 5.09
C CYS A 311 -30.27 -16.62 3.77
N SER A 312 -30.83 -17.35 2.81
CA SER A 312 -30.58 -17.13 1.40
C SER A 312 -31.20 -15.78 1.03
N GLN A 313 -30.36 -14.80 0.69
CA GLN A 313 -30.77 -13.48 0.24
C GLN A 313 -31.36 -13.59 -1.17
N ALA A 314 -32.67 -13.78 -1.26
CA ALA A 314 -33.44 -13.67 -2.51
C ALA A 314 -34.07 -12.28 -2.61
N GLY A 315 -34.07 -11.74 -3.83
CA GLY A 315 -34.36 -10.35 -4.18
C GLY A 315 -35.56 -9.70 -3.51
N GLY A 316 -35.33 -8.49 -2.98
CA GLY A 316 -36.37 -7.58 -2.51
C GLY A 316 -37.13 -7.00 -3.69
N GLY A 317 -38.39 -7.41 -3.85
CA GLY A 317 -39.36 -6.76 -4.71
C GLY A 317 -39.79 -5.40 -4.16
N LEU A 318 -39.92 -4.43 -5.06
CA LEU A 318 -40.47 -3.10 -4.83
C LEU A 318 -41.88 -3.17 -4.22
N SER A 319 -42.10 -2.47 -3.12
CA SER A 319 -43.44 -2.07 -2.65
C SER A 319 -43.34 -0.69 -2.05
N VAL A 320 -43.62 0.33 -2.87
CA VAL A 320 -43.79 1.72 -2.46
C VAL A 320 -45.29 1.98 -2.33
N LEU A 321 -45.77 2.04 -1.09
CA LEU A 321 -47.03 2.70 -0.73
C LEU A 321 -46.65 3.89 0.17
N GLY A 322 -46.81 5.10 -0.34
CA GLY A 322 -46.54 6.34 0.38
C GLY A 322 -47.60 7.39 0.07
N VAL A 323 -48.56 7.48 0.99
CA VAL A 323 -49.69 8.42 1.02
C VAL A 323 -49.19 9.86 1.11
N LEU A 324 -49.52 10.72 0.14
CA LEU A 324 -49.26 12.16 0.21
C LEU A 324 -50.51 12.89 0.72
N ALA A 325 -50.38 13.43 1.94
CA ALA A 325 -51.34 14.30 2.59
C ALA A 325 -51.37 15.69 1.93
N ALA A 326 -52.59 16.18 1.67
CA ALA A 326 -52.86 17.51 1.15
C ALA A 326 -52.64 18.59 2.22
N LEU A 327 -51.65 19.46 2.02
CA LEU A 327 -51.52 20.73 2.76
C LEU A 327 -52.30 21.82 2.03
N ARG A 328 -53.38 22.30 2.66
CA ARG A 328 -54.10 23.53 2.28
C ARG A 328 -53.36 24.77 2.83
N PRO A 329 -53.03 25.77 2.00
CA PRO A 329 -52.52 27.05 2.49
C PRO A 329 -53.67 27.94 2.99
N TRP A 330 -53.60 28.32 4.27
CA TRP A 330 -54.48 29.31 4.89
C TRP A 330 -53.96 30.71 4.57
N ARG A 331 -54.66 31.45 3.69
CA ARG A 331 -54.45 32.88 3.47
C ARG A 331 -55.15 33.68 4.57
N ARG A 332 -54.40 34.45 5.36
CA ARG A 332 -54.95 35.62 6.07
C ARG A 332 -54.84 36.85 5.16
N ARG A 333 -55.96 37.56 4.99
CA ARG A 333 -55.99 38.95 4.48
C ARG A 333 -56.10 39.89 5.67
N THR A 334 -55.26 40.92 5.66
CA THR A 334 -55.40 42.16 6.41
C THR A 334 -56.18 43.19 5.58
N ALA A 335 -57.28 43.69 6.12
CA ALA A 335 -57.80 45.05 6.04
C ALA A 335 -59.04 45.12 6.94
#